data_AF-A0A0G1FTU1-F1
#
_entry.id   AF-A0A0G1FTU1-F1
#
_cell.length_a   1.000
_cell.length_b   1.000
_cell.length_c   1.000
_cell.angle_alpha   90.00
_cell.angle_beta   90.00
_cell.angle_gamma   90.00
#
_symmetry.space_group_name_H-M   'P 1'
#
loop_
_entity.id
_entity.type
_entity.pdbx_description
1 polymer ?
#
loop_
_entity_poly.entity_id
_entity_poly.type
_entity_poly.pdbx_seq_one_letter_code
_entity_poly.pdbx_strand_id
1 'polypeptide(L)' 'MNQQDAKLTAIRLAMEQIEKQYGKGSIMRLGEQAGVKNAIDVIPTGILPLDLALG' A
#
# COMPACT_ATOMS: atom_id res chain seq x y z
N MET A 1 -7.02 -11.11 25.77
CA MET A 1 -6.52 -10.19 24.72
C MET A 1 -5.11 -10.62 24.38
N ASN A 2 -4.88 -11.09 23.16
CA ASN A 2 -3.58 -11.60 22.76
C ASN A 2 -2.64 -10.42 22.47
N GLN A 3 -1.43 -10.41 23.03
CA GLN A 3 -0.51 -9.28 22.94
C GLN A 3 -0.09 -8.98 21.48
N GLN A 4 -0.16 -9.99 20.62
CA GLN A 4 0.08 -9.90 19.19
C GLN A 4 -0.97 -9.03 18.47
N ASP A 5 -2.24 -9.13 18.84
CA ASP A 5 -3.34 -8.37 18.21
C ASP A 5 -3.24 -6.87 18.51
N ALA A 6 -2.87 -6.55 19.76
CA ALA A 6 -2.65 -5.17 20.19
C ALA A 6 -1.48 -4.53 19.41
N LYS A 7 -0.39 -5.29 19.19
CA LYS A 7 0.76 -4.84 18.41
C LYS A 7 0.39 -4.58 16.95
N LEU A 8 -0.35 -5.49 16.32
CA LEU A 8 -0.80 -5.33 14.93
C LEU A 8 -1.73 -4.12 14.76
N THR A 9 -2.63 -3.89 15.72
CA THR A 9 -3.52 -2.73 15.71
C THR A 9 -2.76 -1.42 15.84
N ALA A 10 -1.76 -1.35 16.74
CA ALA A 10 -0.90 -0.18 16.88
C ALA A 10 -0.10 0.11 15.60
N ILE A 11 0.42 -0.92 14.94
CA ILE A 11 1.12 -0.78 13.64
C ILE A 11 0.17 -0.21 12.59
N ARG A 12 -1.06 -0.73 12.48
CA ARG A 12 -2.05 -0.22 11.51
C ARG A 12 -2.36 1.26 11.74
N LEU A 13 -2.59 1.66 13.00
CA LEU A 13 -2.86 3.06 13.36
C LEU A 13 -1.68 3.98 13.02
N ALA A 14 -0.44 3.53 13.28
CA ALA A 14 0.74 4.29 12.93
C ALA A 14 0.90 4.45 11.41
N MET A 15 0.64 3.39 10.63
CA MET A 15 0.64 3.45 9.17
C MET A 15 -0.40 4.45 8.64
N GLU A 16 -1.62 4.44 9.19
CA GLU A 16 -2.68 5.40 8.82
C GLU A 16 -2.29 6.85 9.14
N GLN A 17 -1.61 7.09 10.26
CA GLN A 17 -1.11 8.42 10.61
C GLN A 17 -0.05 8.92 9.64
N ILE A 18 0.88 8.05 9.23
CA ILE A 18 1.93 8.38 8.25
C ILE A 18 1.28 8.75 6.90
N GLU A 19 0.35 7.94 6.41
CA GLU A 19 -0.35 8.25 5.16
C GLU A 19 -1.12 9.57 5.22
N LYS A 20 -1.75 9.88 6.36
CA LYS A 20 -2.50 11.13 6.53
C LYS A 20 -1.58 12.36 6.51
N GLN A 21 -0.38 12.25 7.07
CA GLN A 21 0.56 13.37 7.18
C GLN A 21 1.38 13.58 5.91
N TYR A 22 1.79 12.49 5.25
CA TYR A 22 2.76 12.53 4.15
C TYR A 22 2.17 12.13 2.79
N GLY A 23 0.89 11.75 2.74
CA GLY A 23 0.19 11.33 1.53
C GLY A 23 0.09 9.81 1.38
N LYS A 24 -0.86 9.37 0.55
CA LYS A 24 -1.07 7.96 0.22
C LYS A 24 0.17 7.35 -0.42
N GLY A 25 0.51 6.12 -0.04
CA GLY A 25 1.69 5.43 -0.56
C GLY A 25 3.02 5.85 0.09
N SER A 26 3.02 6.76 1.08
CA SER A 26 4.22 7.10 1.87
C SER A 26 4.73 5.93 2.74
N ILE A 27 3.87 4.95 3.03
CA ILE A 27 4.23 3.67 3.65
C ILE A 27 3.31 2.57 3.11
N MET A 28 3.86 1.41 2.76
CA MET A 28 3.12 0.26 2.22
C MET A 28 3.74 -1.06 2.69
N ARG A 29 2.97 -2.15 2.65
CA ARG A 29 3.54 -3.49 2.87
C ARG A 29 4.04 -4.07 1.54
N LEU A 30 5.27 -4.56 1.53
CA LEU A 30 5.79 -5.28 0.36
C LEU A 30 4.93 -6.53 0.09
N GLY A 31 4.48 -6.69 -1.16
CA GLY A 31 3.55 -7.75 -1.56
C GLY A 31 2.08 -7.44 -1.30
N GLU A 32 1.76 -6.25 -0.76
CA GLU A 32 0.40 -5.72 -0.79
C GLU A 32 -0.02 -5.47 -2.24
N GLN A 33 -1.18 -5.97 -2.64
CA GLN A 33 -1.74 -5.74 -3.98
C GLN A 33 -2.22 -4.27 -4.08
N ALA A 34 -1.27 -3.36 -4.31
CA ALA A 34 -1.51 -1.92 -4.39
C ALA A 34 -2.17 -1.52 -5.73
N GLY A 35 -1.82 -2.19 -6.82
CA GLY A 35 -2.24 -1.82 -8.18
C GLY A 35 -3.72 -1.96 -8.48
N VAL A 36 -4.41 -2.93 -7.86
CA VAL A 36 -5.84 -3.18 -8.14
C VAL A 36 -6.76 -2.22 -7.37
N LYS A 37 -6.29 -1.64 -6.27
CA LYS A 37 -7.16 -0.89 -5.33
C LYS A 37 -7.19 0.61 -5.56
N ASN A 38 -6.17 1.16 -6.20
CA ASN A 38 -6.14 2.59 -6.50
C ASN A 38 -6.65 2.75 -7.94
N ALA A 39 -7.89 3.19 -8.08
CA ALA A 39 -8.44 3.61 -9.38
C ALA A 39 -7.73 4.92 -9.80
N ILE A 40 -6.48 4.79 -10.24
CA ILE A 40 -5.67 5.85 -10.80
C ILE A 40 -5.51 5.60 -12.30
N ASP A 41 -5.63 6.66 -13.08
CA ASP A 41 -5.40 6.60 -14.51
C ASP A 41 -3.92 6.34 -14.79
N VAL A 42 -3.63 5.45 -15.74
CA VAL A 42 -2.27 5.05 -16.11
C VAL A 42 -2.06 5.14 -17.62
N ILE A 43 -0.81 5.35 -18.01
CA ILE A 43 -0.39 5.24 -19.41
C ILE A 43 0.38 3.92 -19.53
N PRO A 44 -0.06 2.99 -20.41
CA PRO A 44 0.63 1.71 -20.57
C PRO A 44 2.02 1.92 -21.15
N THR A 45 3.00 1.15 -20.67
CA THR A 45 4.37 1.19 -21.18
C THR A 45 4.52 0.48 -22.53
N GLY A 46 3.53 -0.35 -22.88
CA GLY A 46 3.56 -1.21 -24.06
C GLY A 46 4.32 -2.52 -23.86
N ILE A 47 4.83 -2.77 -22.66
CA ILE A 47 5.53 -4.00 -22.27
C ILE A 47 4.72 -4.66 -21.14
N LEU A 48 3.96 -5.71 -21.46
CA LEU A 48 3.06 -6.39 -20.52
C LEU A 48 3.71 -6.78 -19.16
N PRO A 49 4.89 -7.43 -19.10
CA PRO A 49 5.49 -7.78 -17.81
C PRO A 49 5.92 -6.55 -17.00
N LEU A 50 6.21 -5.42 -17.66
CA LEU A 50 6.56 -4.18 -16.98
C LEU A 50 5.30 -3.49 -16.43
N ASP A 51 4.21 -3.47 -17.20
CA ASP A 51 2.92 -2.95 -16.75
C ASP A 51 2.42 -3.73 -15.51
N LEU A 52 2.63 -5.06 -15.48
CA LEU A 52 2.33 -5.88 -14.31
C LEU A 52 3.25 -5.61 -13.11
N ALA A 53 4.51 -5.28 -13.35
CA ALA A 53 5.49 -5.04 -12.29
C ALA A 53 5.33 -3.68 -11.60
N LEU A 54 4.78 -2.69 -12.31
CA LEU A 54 4.49 -1.36 -11.77
C LEU A 54 3.32 -1.37 -10.77
N GLY A 55 2.55 -2.46 -10.74
CA GLY A 55 1.48 -2.70 -9.78
C GLY A 55 0.12 -2.63 -10.44
#